data_AF-A0A959BEM6-F1
#
_entry.id   AF-A0A959BEM6-F1
#
_cell.length_a   1.000
_cell.length_b   1.000
_cell.length_c   1.000
_cell.angle_alpha   90.00
_cell.angle_beta   90.00
_cell.angle_gamma   90.00
#
_symmetry.space_group_name_H-M   'P 1'
#
loop_
_entity.id
_entity.type
_entity.pdbx_description
1 polymer ?
#
loop_
_entity_poly.entity_id
_entity_poly.type
_entity_poly.pdbx_seq_one_letter_code
_entity_poly.pdbx_strand_id
1 'polypeptide(L)'
;MKRSINILVLTDHRTHNSDNSLYALCSELRRNPHVGAVHIASRGNSANDPFFYQFQNISLRAWALDGEMNFQDAAYRFLQETIPAMIKDYDWIWLRLPRPVPDGFFEFLAREANETRIFNHPSGIEETSNKAFLTQFPEICPPMQLCLDEASIWDFQEQFPIVLKPLKNYGGRGVVKMENGFIYDNQKKIAFQDYLPVLEEQFREGGYLGMKFLKNVGRGDKRIIVANGEVVGAVLRLPPEGSWLCNAALGGRAVTTTADARELQMARILAEVLLPKGIAMFGMDTLVDDDGQRILSEVNTLSIGGIKPLEELSGEPLVKRTTDLLTQYMLAGENLHRTALVS
;
A
#
# COMPACT_ATOMS: atom_id res chain seq x y z
N MET A 1 -10.41 -33.26 -9.56
CA MET A 1 -9.39 -32.76 -8.61
C MET A 1 -9.61 -31.27 -8.43
N LYS A 2 -9.60 -30.73 -7.19
CA LYS A 2 -9.55 -29.28 -7.00
C LYS A 2 -8.25 -28.79 -7.66
N ARG A 3 -8.36 -27.90 -8.66
CA ARG A 3 -7.18 -27.30 -9.31
C ARG A 3 -6.42 -26.50 -8.26
N SER A 4 -5.12 -26.75 -8.14
CA SER A 4 -4.23 -25.98 -7.28
C SER A 4 -3.74 -24.75 -8.04
N ILE A 5 -3.73 -23.60 -7.38
CA ILE A 5 -3.32 -22.30 -7.91
C ILE A 5 -1.80 -22.16 -7.81
N ASN A 6 -1.15 -21.75 -8.89
CA ASN A 6 0.26 -21.37 -8.91
C ASN A 6 0.39 -19.84 -8.83
N ILE A 7 1.18 -19.37 -7.86
CA ILE A 7 1.32 -17.94 -7.56
C ILE A 7 2.76 -17.51 -7.81
N LEU A 8 2.95 -16.43 -8.58
CA LEU A 8 4.21 -15.71 -8.68
C LEU A 8 4.15 -14.42 -7.86
N VAL A 9 5.07 -14.24 -6.92
CA VAL A 9 5.14 -13.04 -6.08
C VAL A 9 6.29 -12.16 -6.54
N LEU A 10 6.02 -10.89 -6.85
CA LEU A 10 7.03 -9.92 -7.30
C LEU A 10 7.39 -8.96 -6.16
N THR A 11 8.66 -8.92 -5.76
CA THR A 11 9.13 -8.15 -4.59
C THR A 11 10.50 -7.48 -4.80
N ASP A 12 11.02 -6.81 -3.77
CA ASP A 12 12.39 -6.31 -3.69
C ASP A 12 13.05 -6.66 -2.34
N HIS A 13 13.80 -7.75 -2.31
CA HIS A 13 14.42 -8.25 -1.08
C HIS A 13 15.41 -7.28 -0.43
N ARG A 14 15.97 -6.32 -1.18
CA ARG A 14 16.93 -5.33 -0.67
C ARG A 14 16.31 -4.40 0.38
N THR A 15 14.98 -4.31 0.40
CA THR A 15 14.23 -3.46 1.33
C THR A 15 13.62 -4.25 2.50
N HIS A 16 13.81 -5.56 2.54
CA HIS A 16 13.20 -6.41 3.55
C HIS A 16 13.95 -6.32 4.88
N ASN A 17 13.23 -6.61 5.96
CA ASN A 17 13.73 -6.84 7.30
C ASN A 17 13.01 -8.06 7.91
N SER A 18 13.34 -8.42 9.15
CA SER A 18 12.68 -9.52 9.90
C SER A 18 11.16 -9.38 9.98
N ASP A 19 10.68 -8.14 9.98
CA ASP A 19 9.28 -7.77 10.21
C ASP A 19 8.46 -7.78 8.91
N ASN A 20 9.12 -8.02 7.76
CA ASN A 20 8.46 -8.02 6.47
C ASN A 20 7.48 -9.19 6.37
N SER A 21 6.19 -8.86 6.24
CA SER A 21 5.12 -9.86 6.28
C SER A 21 5.12 -10.80 5.07
N LEU A 22 5.86 -10.51 4.00
CA LEU A 22 5.98 -11.38 2.82
C LEU A 22 6.38 -12.81 3.21
N TYR A 23 7.36 -12.96 4.11
CA TYR A 23 7.89 -14.26 4.52
C TYR A 23 6.81 -15.16 5.12
N ALA A 24 6.08 -14.63 6.11
CA ALA A 24 5.00 -15.34 6.78
C ALA A 24 3.82 -15.62 5.82
N LEU A 25 3.44 -14.62 4.99
CA LEU A 25 2.34 -14.76 4.04
C LEU A 25 2.64 -15.79 2.94
N CYS A 26 3.83 -15.79 2.35
CA CYS A 26 4.23 -16.78 1.35
C CYS A 26 4.31 -18.18 1.93
N SER A 27 4.84 -18.33 3.15
CA SER A 27 4.89 -19.62 3.86
C SER A 27 3.48 -20.15 4.10
N GLU A 28 2.56 -19.30 4.57
CA GLU A 28 1.19 -19.70 4.87
C GLU A 28 0.38 -19.98 3.60
N LEU A 29 0.56 -19.20 2.53
CA LEU A 29 0.00 -19.52 1.20
C LEU A 29 0.49 -20.88 0.71
N ARG A 30 1.78 -21.19 0.87
CA ARG A 30 2.35 -22.47 0.42
C ARG A 30 1.77 -23.68 1.17
N ARG A 31 1.33 -23.51 2.42
CA ARG A 31 0.64 -24.55 3.21
C ARG A 31 -0.84 -24.71 2.83
N ASN A 32 -1.44 -23.73 2.15
CA ASN A 32 -2.84 -23.79 1.79
C ASN A 32 -3.10 -24.91 0.75
N PRO A 33 -4.08 -25.82 0.97
CA PRO A 33 -4.34 -26.95 0.08
C PRO A 33 -4.82 -26.55 -1.33
N HIS A 34 -5.25 -25.30 -1.51
CA HIS A 34 -5.63 -24.74 -2.80
C HIS A 34 -4.46 -24.14 -3.58
N VAL A 35 -3.27 -24.04 -3.00
CA VAL A 35 -2.08 -23.45 -3.62
C VAL A 35 -1.08 -24.56 -3.95
N GLY A 36 -0.76 -24.69 -5.24
CA GLY A 36 0.15 -25.73 -5.74
C GLY A 36 1.62 -25.31 -5.65
N ALA A 37 1.88 -24.05 -6.00
CA ALA A 37 3.23 -23.47 -5.98
C ALA A 37 3.19 -21.99 -5.59
N VAL A 38 4.22 -21.55 -4.88
CA VAL A 38 4.52 -20.14 -4.62
C VAL A 38 5.95 -19.89 -5.04
N HIS A 39 6.14 -19.12 -6.11
CA HIS A 39 7.47 -18.71 -6.56
C HIS A 39 7.64 -17.22 -6.31
N ILE A 40 8.82 -16.80 -5.85
CA ILE A 40 9.08 -15.41 -5.47
C ILE A 40 10.23 -14.86 -6.30
N ALA A 41 9.95 -13.80 -7.05
CA ALA A 41 10.93 -13.08 -7.85
C ALA A 41 11.25 -11.74 -7.22
N SER A 42 12.53 -11.44 -7.11
CA SER A 42 12.99 -10.16 -6.60
C SER A 42 13.64 -9.32 -7.68
N ARG A 43 13.27 -8.04 -7.77
CA ARG A 43 13.99 -7.06 -8.61
C ARG A 43 15.39 -6.72 -8.09
N GLY A 44 15.69 -7.08 -6.84
CA GLY A 44 17.05 -7.04 -6.30
C GLY A 44 18.01 -8.09 -6.87
N ASN A 45 17.53 -9.05 -7.67
CA ASN A 45 18.38 -9.97 -8.43
C ASN A 45 18.60 -9.39 -9.83
N SER A 46 19.84 -9.05 -10.18
CA SER A 46 20.17 -8.41 -11.47
C SER A 46 19.86 -9.26 -12.69
N ALA A 47 19.74 -10.59 -12.54
CA ALA A 47 19.26 -11.47 -13.60
C ALA A 47 17.81 -11.14 -14.03
N ASN A 48 17.07 -10.39 -13.20
CA ASN A 48 15.70 -9.94 -13.46
C ASN A 48 15.63 -8.49 -13.99
N ASP A 49 16.76 -7.81 -14.20
CA ASP A 49 16.76 -6.43 -14.72
C ASP A 49 16.05 -6.29 -16.08
N PRO A 50 16.20 -7.24 -17.03
CA PRO A 50 15.46 -7.19 -18.29
C PRO A 50 13.93 -7.19 -18.12
N PHE A 51 13.41 -7.81 -17.06
CA PHE A 51 11.98 -7.84 -16.74
C PHE A 51 11.54 -6.57 -15.98
N PHE A 52 12.24 -6.20 -14.90
CA PHE A 52 11.79 -5.11 -14.01
C PHE A 52 12.13 -3.70 -14.49
N TYR A 53 13.17 -3.53 -15.30
CA TYR A 53 13.69 -2.19 -15.65
C TYR A 53 13.76 -1.94 -17.15
N GLN A 54 13.93 -2.99 -17.96
CA GLN A 54 14.09 -2.85 -19.42
C GLN A 54 12.83 -3.26 -20.19
N PHE A 55 11.90 -3.97 -19.55
CA PHE A 55 10.64 -4.44 -20.11
C PHE A 55 10.82 -5.29 -21.40
N GLN A 56 11.92 -6.06 -21.48
CA GLN A 56 12.34 -6.78 -22.68
C GLN A 56 11.87 -8.24 -22.73
N ASN A 57 11.60 -8.86 -21.59
CA ASN A 57 11.21 -10.27 -21.52
C ASN A 57 10.14 -10.52 -20.46
N ILE A 58 9.41 -11.63 -20.63
CA ILE A 58 8.38 -12.10 -19.69
C ILE A 58 8.88 -13.27 -18.83
N SER A 59 10.18 -13.53 -18.89
CA SER A 59 10.88 -14.61 -18.19
C SER A 59 11.82 -14.01 -17.17
N LEU A 60 11.88 -14.62 -15.98
CA LEU A 60 12.67 -14.14 -14.86
C LEU A 60 13.17 -15.31 -14.01
N ARG A 61 13.99 -14.99 -13.02
CA ARG A 61 14.56 -15.89 -12.02
C ARG A 61 13.75 -15.74 -10.73
N ALA A 62 13.13 -16.83 -10.30
CA ALA A 62 12.32 -16.88 -9.09
C ALA A 62 12.80 -17.99 -8.15
N TRP A 63 12.73 -17.75 -6.84
CA TRP A 63 12.89 -18.80 -5.84
C TRP A 63 11.60 -19.62 -5.76
N ALA A 64 11.68 -20.92 -6.04
CA ALA A 64 10.58 -21.85 -5.81
C ALA A 64 10.51 -22.25 -4.33
N LEU A 65 9.47 -21.79 -3.62
CA LEU A 65 9.36 -22.03 -2.19
C LEU A 65 9.02 -23.49 -1.86
N ASP A 66 9.95 -24.15 -1.18
CA ASP A 66 9.89 -25.54 -0.74
C ASP A 66 9.77 -25.66 0.78
N GLY A 67 8.76 -25.01 1.36
CA GLY A 67 8.48 -25.07 2.80
C GLY A 67 8.31 -23.68 3.39
N GLU A 68 8.98 -23.42 4.52
CA GLU A 68 8.92 -22.13 5.20
C GLU A 68 9.98 -21.16 4.69
N MET A 69 9.58 -19.91 4.52
CA MET A 69 10.43 -18.81 4.08
C MET A 69 10.88 -18.01 5.32
N ASN A 70 12.19 -17.95 5.56
CA ASN A 70 12.77 -17.19 6.68
C ASN A 70 13.64 -16.03 6.18
N PHE A 71 13.58 -14.87 6.85
CA PHE A 71 14.32 -13.68 6.46
C PHE A 71 15.85 -13.90 6.41
N GLN A 72 16.39 -14.65 7.39
CA GLN A 72 17.85 -14.84 7.57
C GLN A 72 18.53 -15.41 6.32
N ASP A 73 17.91 -16.38 5.65
CA ASP A 73 18.49 -17.06 4.48
C ASP A 73 17.96 -16.51 3.14
N ALA A 74 16.98 -15.61 3.19
CA ALA A 74 16.24 -15.21 2.01
C ALA A 74 17.09 -14.49 0.96
N ALA A 75 18.02 -13.63 1.39
CA ALA A 75 18.88 -12.90 0.47
C ALA A 75 19.72 -13.85 -0.39
N TYR A 76 20.28 -14.91 0.22
CA TYR A 76 21.00 -15.94 -0.51
C TYR A 76 20.08 -16.63 -1.53
N ARG A 77 18.89 -17.07 -1.10
CA ARG A 77 17.98 -17.81 -1.97
C ARG A 77 17.42 -16.98 -3.13
N PHE A 78 17.17 -15.69 -2.92
CA PHE A 78 16.78 -14.76 -3.98
C PHE A 78 17.83 -14.59 -5.09
N LEU A 79 19.09 -14.87 -4.78
CA LEU A 79 20.21 -14.69 -5.72
C LEU A 79 20.69 -16.02 -6.30
N GLN A 80 20.79 -17.07 -5.48
CA GLN A 80 21.47 -18.32 -5.82
C GLN A 80 20.51 -19.48 -6.08
N GLU A 81 19.40 -19.59 -5.36
CA GLU A 81 18.43 -20.71 -5.45
C GLU A 81 17.23 -20.34 -6.34
N THR A 82 17.52 -19.87 -7.54
CA THR A 82 16.48 -19.45 -8.48
C THR A 82 16.28 -20.45 -9.62
N ILE A 83 15.05 -20.52 -10.13
CA ILE A 83 14.67 -21.26 -11.33
C ILE A 83 14.14 -20.29 -12.40
N PRO A 84 14.19 -20.65 -13.70
CA PRO A 84 13.48 -19.90 -14.72
C PRO A 84 11.96 -19.93 -14.44
N ALA A 85 11.32 -18.79 -14.61
CA ALA A 85 9.88 -18.60 -14.41
C ALA A 85 9.34 -17.70 -15.52
N MET A 86 8.33 -18.13 -16.25
CA MET A 86 7.61 -17.29 -17.20
C MET A 86 6.33 -16.79 -16.54
N ILE A 87 6.07 -15.49 -16.56
CA ILE A 87 4.91 -14.91 -15.84
C ILE A 87 3.57 -15.50 -16.30
N LYS A 88 3.50 -15.99 -17.56
CA LYS A 88 2.29 -16.58 -18.14
C LYS A 88 1.95 -17.96 -17.56
N ASP A 89 2.91 -18.64 -16.91
CA ASP A 89 2.76 -19.99 -16.35
C ASP A 89 2.01 -20.00 -14.99
N TYR A 90 1.77 -18.84 -14.39
CA TYR A 90 1.19 -18.72 -13.05
C TYR A 90 -0.24 -18.24 -13.11
N ASP A 91 -1.17 -18.95 -12.48
CA ASP A 91 -2.57 -18.53 -12.41
C ASP A 91 -2.72 -17.11 -11.87
N TRP A 92 -1.91 -16.76 -10.85
CA TRP A 92 -1.90 -15.42 -10.23
C TRP A 92 -0.50 -14.83 -10.05
N ILE A 93 -0.42 -13.50 -10.16
CA ILE A 93 0.76 -12.70 -9.84
C ILE A 93 0.41 -11.76 -8.67
N TRP A 94 1.16 -11.86 -7.58
CA TRP A 94 1.01 -10.98 -6.43
C TRP A 94 2.08 -9.87 -6.45
N LEU A 95 1.64 -8.62 -6.58
CA LEU A 95 2.51 -7.45 -6.52
C LEU A 95 2.81 -7.05 -5.07
N ARG A 96 4.09 -7.08 -4.69
CA ARG A 96 4.61 -6.70 -3.37
C ARG A 96 5.80 -5.75 -3.46
N LEU A 97 5.89 -4.99 -4.55
CA LEU A 97 7.00 -4.06 -4.80
C LEU A 97 6.94 -2.81 -3.92
N PRO A 98 8.06 -2.38 -3.31
CA PRO A 98 8.16 -1.07 -2.70
C PRO A 98 8.35 0.02 -3.78
N ARG A 99 8.09 1.27 -3.41
CA ARG A 99 8.34 2.43 -4.27
C ARG A 99 9.82 2.83 -4.27
N PRO A 100 10.32 3.50 -5.34
CA PRO A 100 9.63 3.77 -6.60
C PRO A 100 9.46 2.49 -7.43
N VAL A 101 8.40 2.44 -8.25
CA VAL A 101 8.23 1.46 -9.32
C VAL A 101 8.66 2.14 -10.62
N PRO A 102 9.44 1.49 -11.51
CA PRO A 102 9.84 2.11 -12.77
C PRO A 102 8.64 2.51 -13.62
N ASP A 103 8.69 3.70 -14.23
CA ASP A 103 7.65 4.18 -15.14
C ASP A 103 7.46 3.20 -16.30
N GLY A 104 6.20 2.89 -16.63
CA GLY A 104 5.85 1.90 -17.66
C GLY A 104 5.88 0.42 -17.19
N PHE A 105 6.38 0.11 -15.99
CA PHE A 105 6.39 -1.29 -15.50
C PHE A 105 4.98 -1.85 -15.32
N PHE A 106 4.04 -1.04 -14.80
CA PHE A 106 2.66 -1.45 -14.61
C PHE A 106 1.94 -1.70 -15.94
N GLU A 107 2.11 -0.82 -16.91
CA GLU A 107 1.61 -1.01 -18.28
C GLU A 107 2.16 -2.27 -18.94
N PHE A 108 3.48 -2.48 -18.83
CA PHE A 108 4.16 -3.68 -19.31
C PHE A 108 3.57 -4.94 -18.67
N LEU A 109 3.47 -4.98 -17.34
CA LEU A 109 3.01 -6.16 -16.62
C LEU A 109 1.53 -6.47 -16.91
N ALA A 110 0.67 -5.45 -16.93
CA ALA A 110 -0.75 -5.59 -17.25
C ALA A 110 -0.95 -6.19 -18.65
N ARG A 111 -0.17 -5.73 -19.63
CA ARG A 111 -0.21 -6.23 -21.01
C ARG A 111 0.27 -7.68 -21.11
N GLU A 112 1.42 -8.00 -20.50
CA GLU A 112 2.06 -9.30 -20.70
C GLU A 112 1.46 -10.43 -19.85
N ALA A 113 0.97 -10.14 -18.65
CA ALA A 113 0.42 -11.15 -17.73
C ALA A 113 -1.09 -11.34 -17.81
N ASN A 114 -1.81 -10.44 -18.51
CA ASN A 114 -3.23 -10.16 -18.32
C ASN A 114 -3.51 -9.64 -16.89
N GLU A 115 -3.86 -8.37 -16.79
CA GLU A 115 -4.10 -7.65 -15.54
C GLU A 115 -5.02 -8.37 -14.55
N THR A 116 -6.04 -9.08 -15.04
CA THR A 116 -7.00 -9.81 -14.20
C THR A 116 -6.39 -10.97 -13.42
N ARG A 117 -5.17 -11.40 -13.77
CA ARG A 117 -4.38 -12.39 -13.03
C ARG A 117 -3.43 -11.76 -12.02
N ILE A 118 -3.48 -10.45 -11.83
CA ILE A 118 -2.61 -9.73 -10.92
C ILE A 118 -3.44 -9.28 -9.72
N PHE A 119 -2.94 -9.38 -8.50
CA PHE A 119 -3.52 -8.61 -7.40
C PHE A 119 -2.42 -7.87 -6.62
N ASN A 120 -2.57 -6.60 -6.32
CA ASN A 120 -3.61 -5.72 -6.85
C ASN A 120 -3.38 -5.38 -8.35
N HIS A 121 -4.44 -5.06 -9.11
CA HIS A 121 -4.32 -4.66 -10.52
C HIS A 121 -3.38 -3.45 -10.69
N PRO A 122 -2.44 -3.45 -11.66
CA PRO A 122 -1.57 -2.31 -11.92
C PRO A 122 -2.32 -0.99 -12.15
N SER A 123 -3.36 -0.98 -13.00
CA SER A 123 -4.18 0.21 -13.27
C SER A 123 -4.94 0.67 -12.03
N GLY A 124 -5.48 -0.27 -11.26
CA GLY A 124 -6.11 0.00 -9.97
C GLY A 124 -5.14 0.67 -8.99
N ILE A 125 -3.90 0.18 -8.90
CA ILE A 125 -2.87 0.78 -8.05
C ILE A 125 -2.57 2.20 -8.51
N GLU A 126 -2.36 2.45 -9.80
CA GLU A 126 -2.06 3.78 -10.34
C GLU A 126 -3.16 4.79 -10.00
N GLU A 127 -4.42 4.41 -10.19
CA GLU A 127 -5.57 5.25 -9.89
C GLU A 127 -5.67 5.53 -8.38
N THR A 128 -5.69 4.47 -7.56
CA THR A 128 -6.09 4.59 -6.15
C THR A 128 -4.95 5.00 -5.23
N SER A 129 -3.70 4.92 -5.69
CA SER A 129 -2.54 5.33 -4.91
C SER A 129 -2.16 6.80 -5.07
N ASN A 130 -2.79 7.49 -6.02
CA ASN A 130 -2.77 8.93 -6.10
C ASN A 130 -3.58 9.52 -4.94
N LYS A 131 -3.01 10.45 -4.17
CA LYS A 131 -3.72 11.07 -3.03
C LYS A 131 -5.01 11.79 -3.46
N ALA A 132 -5.07 12.29 -4.69
CA ALA A 132 -6.28 12.88 -5.25
C ALA A 132 -7.48 11.91 -5.24
N PHE A 133 -7.26 10.60 -5.20
CA PHE A 133 -8.32 9.59 -5.07
C PHE A 133 -9.21 9.82 -3.83
N LEU A 134 -8.66 10.37 -2.75
CA LEU A 134 -9.39 10.63 -1.51
C LEU A 134 -10.49 11.69 -1.66
N THR A 135 -10.43 12.56 -2.67
CA THR A 135 -11.45 13.61 -2.89
C THR A 135 -12.80 13.03 -3.32
N GLN A 136 -12.84 11.76 -3.73
CA GLN A 136 -14.07 11.02 -4.06
C GLN A 136 -14.87 10.60 -2.82
N PHE A 137 -14.32 10.77 -1.61
CA PHE A 137 -14.92 10.30 -0.36
C PHE A 137 -15.12 11.43 0.69
N PRO A 138 -15.75 12.56 0.33
CA PRO A 138 -15.87 13.73 1.22
C PRO A 138 -16.60 13.42 2.54
N GLU A 139 -17.41 12.37 2.60
CA GLU A 139 -18.18 11.94 3.77
C GLU A 139 -17.36 11.19 4.83
N ILE A 140 -16.22 10.62 4.44
CA ILE A 140 -15.32 9.89 5.34
C ILE A 140 -13.91 10.47 5.40
N CYS A 141 -13.64 11.57 4.71
CA CYS A 141 -12.38 12.30 4.68
C CYS A 141 -12.51 13.67 5.39
N PRO A 142 -11.44 14.22 5.98
CA PRO A 142 -11.40 15.65 6.31
C PRO A 142 -11.66 16.50 5.06
N PRO A 143 -12.02 17.79 5.22
CA PRO A 143 -12.00 18.74 4.12
C PRO A 143 -10.66 18.66 3.37
N MET A 144 -10.72 18.49 2.05
CA MET A 144 -9.57 18.34 1.18
C MET A 144 -9.75 19.17 -0.10
N GLN A 145 -8.64 19.64 -0.66
CA GLN A 145 -8.62 20.39 -1.91
C GLN A 145 -7.35 20.03 -2.70
N LEU A 146 -7.45 19.99 -4.04
CA LEU A 146 -6.26 19.96 -4.88
C LEU A 146 -5.65 21.36 -4.93
N CYS A 147 -4.41 21.46 -4.47
CA CYS A 147 -3.64 22.70 -4.47
C CYS A 147 -2.56 22.59 -5.56
N LEU A 148 -2.85 23.18 -6.72
CA LEU A 148 -2.01 23.08 -7.93
C LEU A 148 -1.14 24.33 -8.15
N ASP A 149 -1.38 25.38 -7.38
CA ASP A 149 -0.68 26.66 -7.42
C ASP A 149 -0.73 27.35 -6.04
N GLU A 150 -0.06 28.50 -5.92
CA GLU A 150 -0.06 29.29 -4.68
C GLU A 150 -1.47 29.77 -4.28
N ALA A 151 -2.25 30.24 -5.25
CA ALA A 151 -3.59 30.78 -4.99
C ALA A 151 -4.50 29.73 -4.33
N SER A 152 -4.53 28.51 -4.87
CA SER A 152 -5.31 27.40 -4.32
C SER A 152 -4.84 26.94 -2.94
N ILE A 153 -3.58 27.17 -2.55
CA ILE A 153 -3.12 26.95 -1.17
C ILE A 153 -3.72 28.01 -0.24
N TRP A 154 -3.63 29.29 -0.62
CA TRP A 154 -4.13 30.40 0.20
C TRP A 154 -5.64 30.33 0.37
N ASP A 155 -6.39 30.16 -0.72
CA ASP A 155 -7.86 30.02 -0.72
C ASP A 155 -8.34 28.93 0.25
N PHE A 156 -7.59 27.83 0.35
CA PHE A 156 -7.92 26.73 1.25
C PHE A 156 -7.50 27.01 2.70
N GLN A 157 -6.32 27.61 2.91
CA GLN A 157 -5.81 27.94 4.24
C GLN A 157 -6.62 29.02 4.95
N GLU A 158 -7.28 29.93 4.21
CA GLU A 158 -8.14 30.98 4.80
C GLU A 158 -9.24 30.41 5.72
N GLN A 159 -9.67 29.17 5.47
CA GLN A 159 -10.75 28.53 6.23
C GLN A 159 -10.24 27.90 7.55
N PHE A 160 -9.03 27.35 7.54
CA PHE A 160 -8.43 26.63 8.67
C PHE A 160 -6.94 26.33 8.40
N PRO A 161 -6.16 25.94 9.44
CA PRO A 161 -4.84 25.37 9.24
C PRO A 161 -4.91 24.11 8.35
N ILE A 162 -3.96 23.96 7.44
CA ILE A 162 -3.95 22.86 6.47
C ILE A 162 -2.65 22.05 6.54
N VAL A 163 -2.70 20.82 6.05
CA VAL A 163 -1.56 19.98 5.72
C VAL A 163 -1.51 19.85 4.20
N LEU A 164 -0.35 20.16 3.64
CA LEU A 164 -0.05 19.97 2.23
C LEU A 164 0.65 18.62 2.08
N LYS A 165 0.01 17.68 1.38
CA LYS A 165 0.57 16.36 1.06
C LYS A 165 0.91 16.30 -0.43
N PRO A 166 2.19 16.16 -0.83
CA PRO A 166 2.53 16.10 -2.26
C PRO A 166 1.84 14.91 -2.94
N LEU A 167 1.28 15.11 -4.13
CA LEU A 167 0.49 14.06 -4.81
C LEU A 167 1.36 12.83 -5.14
N LYS A 168 2.56 13.05 -5.69
CA LYS A 168 3.46 11.99 -6.17
C LYS A 168 4.47 11.46 -5.16
N ASN A 169 4.63 12.09 -3.99
CA ASN A 169 5.58 11.61 -2.98
C ASN A 169 4.99 10.49 -2.10
N TYR A 170 5.87 9.71 -1.49
CA TYR A 170 5.50 8.55 -0.67
C TYR A 170 6.25 8.55 0.66
N GLY A 171 5.69 7.88 1.67
CA GLY A 171 6.30 7.73 2.99
C GLY A 171 6.32 9.01 3.83
N GLY A 172 5.39 9.93 3.61
CA GLY A 172 5.30 11.20 4.35
C GLY A 172 6.34 12.26 3.95
N ARG A 173 7.12 12.05 2.90
CA ARG A 173 8.09 13.04 2.39
C ARG A 173 7.39 14.26 1.81
N GLY A 174 7.87 15.44 2.19
CA GLY A 174 7.33 16.74 1.74
C GLY A 174 5.97 17.10 2.35
N VAL A 175 5.52 16.37 3.38
CA VAL A 175 4.28 16.70 4.10
C VAL A 175 4.56 17.85 5.06
N VAL A 176 3.90 18.98 4.83
CA VAL A 176 4.07 20.20 5.63
C VAL A 176 2.73 20.71 6.13
N LYS A 177 2.73 21.40 7.27
CA LYS A 177 1.55 22.12 7.76
C LYS A 177 1.66 23.59 7.36
N MET A 178 0.58 24.23 6.96
CA MET A 178 0.49 25.69 6.76
C MET A 178 -0.53 26.29 7.71
N GLU A 179 -0.14 27.39 8.35
CA GLU A 179 -1.01 28.16 9.25
C GLU A 179 -0.51 29.60 9.37
N ASN A 180 -1.41 30.57 9.18
CA ASN A 180 -1.15 32.00 9.37
C ASN A 180 0.07 32.51 8.57
N GLY A 181 0.20 32.09 7.30
CA GLY A 181 1.31 32.49 6.43
C GLY A 181 2.68 31.88 6.77
N PHE A 182 2.71 30.83 7.60
CA PHE A 182 3.91 30.05 7.89
C PHE A 182 3.75 28.60 7.48
N ILE A 183 4.84 28.03 6.95
CA ILE A 183 5.02 26.61 6.71
C ILE A 183 5.74 26.00 7.92
N TYR A 184 5.20 24.88 8.40
CA TYR A 184 5.75 24.05 9.45
C TYR A 184 6.20 22.74 8.81
N ASP A 185 7.50 22.65 8.57
CA ASP A 185 8.17 21.44 8.10
C ASP A 185 8.89 20.80 9.30
N ASN A 186 8.32 19.71 9.81
CA ASN A 186 8.73 19.10 11.07
C ASN A 186 8.69 20.13 12.22
N GLN A 187 9.83 20.42 12.83
CA GLN A 187 9.98 21.39 13.92
C GLN A 187 10.34 22.80 13.43
N LYS A 188 10.55 23.00 12.13
CA LYS A 188 10.95 24.27 11.55
C LYS A 188 9.72 25.10 11.16
N LYS A 189 9.68 26.34 11.62
CA LYS A 189 8.73 27.36 11.17
C LYS A 189 9.41 28.25 10.13
N ILE A 190 8.85 28.30 8.93
CA ILE A 190 9.40 28.96 7.75
C ILE A 190 8.34 29.93 7.23
N ALA A 191 8.70 31.17 6.89
CA ALA A 191 7.73 32.07 6.26
C ALA A 191 7.32 31.51 4.89
N PHE A 192 6.05 31.65 4.51
CA PHE A 192 5.56 31.09 3.25
C PHE A 192 6.43 31.47 2.04
N GLN A 193 6.83 32.75 1.96
CA GLN A 193 7.67 33.27 0.87
C GLN A 193 9.05 32.61 0.79
N ASP A 194 9.63 32.22 1.93
CA ASP A 194 10.93 31.54 1.96
C ASP A 194 10.80 30.06 1.54
N TYR A 195 9.61 29.46 1.66
CA TYR A 195 9.34 28.09 1.25
C TYR A 195 8.80 27.97 -0.19
N LEU A 196 8.42 29.10 -0.81
CA LEU A 196 7.80 29.15 -2.14
C LEU A 196 8.58 28.38 -3.23
N PRO A 197 9.93 28.45 -3.31
CA PRO A 197 10.68 27.69 -4.32
C PRO A 197 10.45 26.17 -4.26
N VAL A 198 10.25 25.62 -3.05
CA VAL A 198 9.95 24.20 -2.84
C VAL A 198 8.52 23.88 -3.30
N LEU A 199 7.56 24.78 -3.05
CA LEU A 199 6.19 24.65 -3.55
C LEU A 199 6.14 24.68 -5.08
N GLU A 200 6.86 25.61 -5.71
CA GLU A 200 6.94 25.76 -7.17
C GLU A 200 7.55 24.53 -7.87
N GLU A 201 8.57 23.91 -7.26
CA GLU A 201 9.07 22.62 -7.72
C GLU A 201 8.00 21.54 -7.63
N GLN A 202 7.30 21.45 -6.50
CA GLN A 202 6.26 20.45 -6.33
C GLN A 202 5.05 20.67 -7.25
N PHE A 203 4.68 21.91 -7.57
CA PHE A 203 3.62 22.22 -8.55
C PHE A 203 3.96 21.67 -9.93
N ARG A 204 5.23 21.78 -10.36
CA ARG A 204 5.71 21.19 -11.62
C ARG A 204 5.63 19.65 -11.61
N GLU A 205 5.65 19.04 -10.43
CA GLU A 205 5.47 17.60 -10.24
C GLU A 205 4.00 17.18 -10.03
N GLY A 206 3.05 18.11 -10.07
CA GLY A 206 1.61 17.85 -9.95
C GLY A 206 0.95 18.45 -8.71
N GLY A 207 1.70 19.10 -7.83
CA GLY A 207 1.17 19.85 -6.68
C GLY A 207 0.83 18.98 -5.47
N TYR A 208 -0.14 19.47 -4.67
CA TYR A 208 -0.47 18.93 -3.36
C TYR A 208 -1.96 18.55 -3.26
N LEU A 209 -2.24 17.57 -2.43
CA LEU A 209 -3.53 17.46 -1.76
C LEU A 209 -3.45 18.27 -0.46
N GLY A 210 -4.13 19.41 -0.43
CA GLY A 210 -4.43 20.13 0.80
C GLY A 210 -5.47 19.37 1.61
N MET A 211 -5.25 19.26 2.92
CA MET A 211 -6.15 18.63 3.87
C MET A 211 -6.28 19.51 5.10
N LYS A 212 -7.47 19.66 5.68
CA LYS A 212 -7.61 20.31 6.99
C LYS A 212 -6.68 19.65 8.02
N PHE A 213 -5.90 20.46 8.74
CA PHE A 213 -5.13 19.98 9.89
C PHE A 213 -6.09 19.68 11.04
N LEU A 214 -6.09 18.43 11.51
CA LEU A 214 -6.98 17.99 12.58
C LEU A 214 -6.36 18.27 13.96
N LYS A 215 -7.14 18.81 14.90
CA LYS A 215 -6.65 19.15 16.25
C LYS A 215 -6.18 17.92 17.02
N ASN A 216 -6.75 16.76 16.71
CA ASN A 216 -6.53 15.51 17.43
C ASN A 216 -5.55 14.55 16.75
N VAL A 217 -4.70 15.01 15.81
CA VAL A 217 -3.66 14.16 15.17
C VAL A 217 -2.72 13.48 16.17
N GLY A 218 -2.49 14.09 17.33
CA GLY A 218 -1.68 13.51 18.42
C GLY A 218 -2.29 12.23 19.03
N ARG A 219 -3.57 11.93 18.79
CA ARG A 219 -4.21 10.65 19.18
C ARG A 219 -3.80 9.47 18.30
N GLY A 220 -2.84 9.69 17.40
CA GLY A 220 -2.19 8.69 16.59
C GLY A 220 -2.95 8.34 15.33
N ASP A 221 -2.18 7.79 14.39
CA ASP A 221 -2.65 7.26 13.12
C ASP A 221 -2.94 5.77 13.28
N LYS A 222 -4.20 5.37 13.07
CA LYS A 222 -4.58 3.96 13.08
C LYS A 222 -4.55 3.42 11.65
N ARG A 223 -3.69 2.43 11.42
CA ARG A 223 -3.69 1.62 10.20
C ARG A 223 -4.62 0.43 10.37
N ILE A 224 -5.56 0.30 9.43
CA ILE A 224 -6.46 -0.85 9.32
C ILE A 224 -6.10 -1.59 8.04
N ILE A 225 -5.90 -2.90 8.15
CA ILE A 225 -5.57 -3.78 7.03
C ILE A 225 -6.85 -4.45 6.57
N VAL A 226 -7.13 -4.36 5.26
CA VAL A 226 -8.31 -4.94 4.62
C VAL A 226 -7.83 -5.91 3.54
N ALA A 227 -8.41 -7.10 3.52
CA ALA A 227 -8.18 -8.12 2.49
C ALA A 227 -9.52 -8.71 2.05
N ASN A 228 -9.73 -8.82 0.74
CA ASN A 228 -10.98 -9.29 0.13
C ASN A 228 -12.23 -8.61 0.72
N GLY A 229 -12.16 -7.29 0.95
CA GLY A 229 -13.24 -6.49 1.52
C GLY A 229 -13.45 -6.64 3.03
N GLU A 230 -12.70 -7.49 3.71
CA GLU A 230 -12.80 -7.72 5.15
C GLU A 230 -11.65 -7.09 5.94
N VAL A 231 -11.96 -6.48 7.08
CA VAL A 231 -10.94 -5.99 8.02
C VAL A 231 -10.23 -7.19 8.65
N VAL A 232 -8.93 -7.28 8.39
CA VAL A 232 -8.03 -8.30 8.95
C VAL A 232 -7.63 -7.92 10.37
N GLY A 233 -7.17 -6.69 10.57
CA GLY A 233 -6.66 -6.20 11.85
C GLY A 233 -6.33 -4.71 11.81
N ALA A 234 -6.06 -4.12 12.97
CA ALA A 234 -5.73 -2.71 13.09
C ALA A 234 -4.59 -2.48 14.09
N VAL A 235 -3.75 -1.48 13.80
CA VAL A 235 -2.65 -1.04 14.66
C VAL A 235 -2.67 0.46 14.83
N LEU A 236 -2.59 0.93 16.07
CA LEU A 236 -2.45 2.35 16.38
C LEU A 236 -0.97 2.73 16.39
N ARG A 237 -0.60 3.75 15.62
CA ARG A 237 0.76 4.29 15.53
C ARG A 237 0.76 5.67 16.17
N LEU A 238 1.43 5.78 17.31
CA LEU A 238 1.57 7.04 18.02
C LEU A 238 2.81 7.80 17.52
N PRO A 239 2.72 9.12 17.31
CA PRO A 239 3.87 9.92 16.92
C PRO A 239 4.90 9.98 18.06
N PRO A 240 6.19 10.23 17.75
CA PRO A 240 7.18 10.54 18.78
C PRO A 240 6.84 11.86 19.48
N GLU A 241 7.36 12.03 20.70
CA GLU A 241 7.13 13.25 21.48
C GLU A 241 7.56 14.50 20.71
N GLY A 242 6.71 15.52 20.67
CA GLY A 242 6.97 16.78 19.96
C GLY A 242 6.82 16.72 18.43
N SER A 243 6.35 15.59 17.86
CA SER A 243 6.02 15.48 16.44
C SER A 243 4.51 15.25 16.24
N TRP A 244 3.96 15.80 15.15
CA TRP A 244 2.60 15.50 14.70
C TRP A 244 2.57 14.43 13.60
N LEU A 245 3.73 14.05 13.07
CA LEU A 245 3.87 13.02 12.03
C LEU A 245 4.04 11.65 12.69
N CYS A 246 3.10 10.73 12.41
CA CYS A 246 3.03 9.40 13.02
C CYS A 246 3.83 8.31 12.27
N ASN A 247 4.83 8.69 11.47
CA ASN A 247 5.57 7.71 10.68
C ASN A 247 6.41 6.81 11.62
N ALA A 248 6.07 5.52 11.67
CA ALA A 248 6.72 4.53 12.54
C ALA A 248 8.23 4.42 12.28
N ALA A 249 8.70 4.75 11.07
CA ALA A 249 10.12 4.81 10.74
C ALA A 249 10.90 5.88 11.52
N LEU A 250 10.21 6.83 12.18
CA LEU A 250 10.79 7.92 12.97
C LEU A 250 10.68 7.68 14.49
N GLY A 251 10.53 6.42 14.93
CA GLY A 251 10.49 6.07 16.36
C GLY A 251 9.10 6.16 17.00
N GLY A 252 8.03 6.16 16.20
CA GLY A 252 6.66 6.03 16.70
C GLY A 252 6.38 4.65 17.32
N ARG A 253 5.45 4.58 18.29
CA ARG A 253 5.10 3.34 18.98
C ARG A 253 3.86 2.70 18.37
N ALA A 254 3.92 1.41 18.06
CA ALA A 254 2.78 0.60 17.65
C ALA A 254 2.04 0.02 18.88
N VAL A 255 0.71 0.09 18.87
CA VAL A 255 -0.16 -0.43 19.94
C VAL A 255 -1.31 -1.22 19.30
N THR A 256 -1.68 -2.34 19.93
CA THR A 256 -2.87 -3.09 19.52
C THR A 256 -4.12 -2.21 19.61
N THR A 257 -5.02 -2.37 18.64
CA THR A 257 -6.32 -1.73 18.66
C THR A 257 -7.27 -2.52 17.75
N THR A 258 -8.54 -2.17 17.80
CA THR A 258 -9.57 -2.69 16.89
C THR A 258 -10.15 -1.56 16.06
N ALA A 259 -10.74 -1.92 14.92
CA ALA A 259 -11.53 -0.98 14.13
C ALA A 259 -12.86 -0.70 14.87
N ASP A 260 -13.21 0.58 15.01
CA ASP A 260 -14.51 1.01 15.53
C ASP A 260 -15.62 0.91 14.47
N ALA A 261 -16.86 1.19 14.86
CA ALA A 261 -18.00 1.06 13.95
C ALA A 261 -17.90 1.97 12.70
N ARG A 262 -17.36 3.18 12.86
CA ARG A 262 -17.17 4.14 11.76
C ARG A 262 -16.06 3.67 10.84
N GLU A 263 -14.98 3.14 11.39
CA GLU A 263 -13.87 2.54 10.64
C GLU A 263 -14.30 1.29 9.86
N LEU A 264 -15.13 0.43 10.45
CA LEU A 264 -15.74 -0.70 9.74
C LEU A 264 -16.64 -0.24 8.59
N GLN A 265 -17.40 0.84 8.77
CA GLN A 265 -18.19 1.45 7.70
C GLN A 265 -17.29 2.02 6.59
N MET A 266 -16.24 2.75 6.94
CA MET A 266 -15.25 3.26 5.98
C MET A 266 -14.60 2.13 5.18
N ALA A 267 -14.21 1.03 5.84
CA ALA A 267 -13.65 -0.14 5.17
C ALA A 267 -14.61 -0.76 4.15
N ARG A 268 -15.92 -0.80 4.43
CA ARG A 268 -16.95 -1.28 3.50
C ARG A 268 -17.10 -0.35 2.29
N ILE A 269 -17.22 0.96 2.52
CA ILE A 269 -17.30 1.98 1.45
C ILE A 269 -16.08 1.86 0.52
N LEU A 270 -14.88 1.77 1.10
CA LEU A 270 -13.66 1.62 0.32
C LEU A 270 -13.64 0.27 -0.42
N ALA A 271 -14.03 -0.83 0.21
CA ALA A 271 -14.05 -2.14 -0.44
C ALA A 271 -14.98 -2.18 -1.66
N GLU A 272 -16.15 -1.55 -1.59
CA GLU A 272 -17.11 -1.46 -2.70
C GLU A 272 -16.52 -0.76 -3.94
N VAL A 273 -15.64 0.21 -3.75
CA VAL A 273 -14.96 0.93 -4.85
C VAL A 273 -13.67 0.24 -5.29
N LEU A 274 -12.91 -0.32 -4.34
CA LEU A 274 -11.56 -0.84 -4.56
C LEU A 274 -11.56 -2.26 -5.14
N LEU A 275 -12.50 -3.13 -4.74
CA LEU A 275 -12.56 -4.50 -5.26
C LEU A 275 -12.82 -4.57 -6.78
N PRO A 276 -13.76 -3.80 -7.36
CA PRO A 276 -13.96 -3.77 -8.81
C PRO A 276 -12.74 -3.27 -9.59
N LYS A 277 -11.86 -2.50 -8.94
CA LYS A 277 -10.58 -2.04 -9.49
C LYS A 277 -9.45 -3.07 -9.30
N GLY A 278 -9.78 -4.28 -8.84
CA GLY A 278 -8.83 -5.36 -8.55
C GLY A 278 -7.87 -5.08 -7.38
N ILE A 279 -8.27 -4.21 -6.45
CA ILE A 279 -7.55 -3.99 -5.21
C ILE A 279 -8.09 -4.98 -4.16
N ALA A 280 -7.49 -6.16 -4.11
CA ALA A 280 -7.84 -7.22 -3.16
C ALA A 280 -7.30 -6.96 -1.74
N MET A 281 -6.20 -6.23 -1.60
CA MET A 281 -5.58 -5.96 -0.31
C MET A 281 -5.10 -4.51 -0.19
N PHE A 282 -5.55 -3.80 0.83
CA PHE A 282 -5.15 -2.40 1.04
C PHE A 282 -5.08 -2.06 2.53
N GLY A 283 -4.37 -0.98 2.82
CA GLY A 283 -4.31 -0.38 4.15
C GLY A 283 -5.06 0.95 4.10
N MET A 284 -5.95 1.18 5.04
CA MET A 284 -6.56 2.49 5.25
C MET A 284 -6.03 3.10 6.55
N ASP A 285 -5.71 4.37 6.51
CA ASP A 285 -5.22 5.11 7.67
C ASP A 285 -6.26 6.09 8.15
N THR A 286 -6.45 6.12 9.45
CA THR A 286 -7.43 7.00 10.07
C THR A 286 -6.79 7.85 11.15
N LEU A 287 -7.17 9.11 11.14
CA LEU A 287 -6.84 10.08 12.17
C LEU A 287 -8.08 10.36 13.01
N VAL A 288 -7.90 11.09 14.10
CA VAL A 288 -9.03 11.60 14.88
C VAL A 288 -9.31 13.03 14.44
N ASP A 289 -10.55 13.30 14.03
CA ASP A 289 -11.02 14.64 13.66
C ASP A 289 -11.22 15.55 14.88
N ASP A 290 -11.66 16.79 14.64
CA ASP A 290 -11.84 17.79 15.70
C ASP A 290 -12.94 17.41 16.71
N ASP A 291 -13.90 16.58 16.31
CA ASP A 291 -15.04 16.11 17.13
C ASP A 291 -14.74 14.77 17.84
N GLY A 292 -13.52 14.26 17.68
CA GLY A 292 -13.06 13.06 18.37
C GLY A 292 -13.42 11.75 17.67
N GLN A 293 -13.91 11.78 16.43
CA GLN A 293 -14.24 10.61 15.61
C GLN A 293 -13.08 10.20 14.71
N ARG A 294 -13.02 8.92 14.34
CA ARG A 294 -12.05 8.43 13.37
C ARG A 294 -12.47 8.80 11.94
N ILE A 295 -11.53 9.30 11.15
CA ILE A 295 -11.74 9.76 9.78
C ILE A 295 -10.59 9.34 8.87
N LEU A 296 -10.87 9.01 7.61
CA LEU A 296 -9.89 8.53 6.63
C LEU A 296 -8.89 9.64 6.26
N SER A 297 -7.60 9.32 6.30
CA SER A 297 -6.53 10.25 5.90
C SER A 297 -5.69 9.75 4.72
N GLU A 298 -5.64 8.43 4.51
CA GLU A 298 -4.83 7.82 3.45
C GLU A 298 -5.35 6.42 3.11
N VAL A 299 -5.19 6.02 1.85
CA VAL A 299 -5.41 4.65 1.35
C VAL A 299 -4.12 4.19 0.66
N ASN A 300 -3.67 2.98 1.01
CA ASN A 300 -2.43 2.39 0.56
C ASN A 300 -2.70 1.07 -0.19
N THR A 301 -2.53 1.06 -1.51
CA THR A 301 -2.92 -0.07 -2.38
C THR A 301 -1.75 -0.77 -3.07
N LEU A 302 -0.50 -0.32 -2.93
CA LEU A 302 0.65 -0.97 -3.58
C LEU A 302 1.18 -2.17 -2.79
N SER A 303 1.92 -1.94 -1.71
CA SER A 303 2.56 -2.99 -0.92
C SER A 303 2.52 -2.64 0.56
N ILE A 304 1.40 -2.99 1.21
CA ILE A 304 1.21 -2.74 2.65
C ILE A 304 2.01 -3.72 3.51
N GLY A 305 2.73 -3.24 4.52
CA GLY A 305 3.39 -4.10 5.51
C GLY A 305 2.56 -4.27 6.78
N GLY A 306 3.18 -4.87 7.80
CA GLY A 306 2.70 -4.82 9.18
C GLY A 306 1.78 -5.96 9.63
N ILE A 307 1.43 -6.93 8.77
CA ILE A 307 0.58 -8.06 9.16
C ILE A 307 1.29 -8.95 10.18
N LYS A 308 2.54 -9.34 9.91
CA LYS A 308 3.31 -10.21 10.81
C LYS A 308 3.60 -9.53 12.17
N PRO A 309 4.11 -8.28 12.22
CA PRO A 309 4.26 -7.56 13.48
C PRO A 309 2.94 -7.39 14.24
N LEU A 310 1.82 -7.19 13.52
CA LEU A 310 0.52 -7.06 14.16
C LEU A 310 0.02 -8.40 14.74
N GLU A 311 0.23 -9.52 14.05
CA GLU A 311 -0.04 -10.86 14.59
C GLU A 311 0.77 -11.10 15.88
N GLU A 312 2.06 -10.77 15.89
CA GLU A 312 2.90 -10.91 17.09
C GLU A 312 2.42 -10.02 18.24
N LEU A 313 2.00 -8.79 17.92
CA LEU A 313 1.53 -7.82 18.90
C LEU A 313 0.15 -8.18 19.47
N SER A 314 -0.74 -8.74 18.64
CA SER A 314 -2.13 -9.06 19.01
C SER A 314 -2.33 -10.49 19.53
N GLY A 315 -1.46 -11.43 19.15
CA GLY A 315 -1.65 -12.87 19.38
C GLY A 315 -2.69 -13.53 18.47
N GLU A 316 -3.32 -12.77 17.57
CA GLU A 316 -4.34 -13.27 16.64
C GLU A 316 -3.70 -13.81 15.35
N PRO A 317 -4.23 -14.88 14.73
CA PRO A 317 -3.64 -15.53 13.55
C PRO A 317 -3.89 -14.74 12.25
N LEU A 318 -3.40 -13.49 12.19
CA LEU A 318 -3.70 -12.54 11.11
C LEU A 318 -3.03 -12.91 9.78
N VAL A 319 -1.86 -13.56 9.82
CA VAL A 319 -1.21 -14.06 8.59
C VAL A 319 -2.13 -15.08 7.93
N LYS A 320 -2.60 -16.07 8.68
CA LYS A 320 -3.52 -17.10 8.19
C LYS A 320 -4.84 -16.50 7.71
N ARG A 321 -5.42 -15.58 8.49
CA ARG A 321 -6.67 -14.89 8.08
C ARG A 321 -6.49 -14.15 6.76
N THR A 322 -5.37 -13.45 6.58
CA THR A 322 -5.08 -12.72 5.34
C THR A 322 -4.96 -13.68 4.16
N THR A 323 -4.18 -14.74 4.29
CA THR A 323 -3.96 -15.69 3.19
C THR A 323 -5.22 -16.46 2.82
N ASP A 324 -6.08 -16.79 3.79
CA ASP A 324 -7.40 -17.38 3.53
C ASP A 324 -8.28 -16.45 2.69
N LEU A 325 -8.37 -15.17 3.06
CA LEU A 325 -9.14 -14.15 2.31
C LEU A 325 -8.59 -13.92 0.89
N LEU A 326 -7.27 -13.85 0.74
CA LEU A 326 -6.64 -13.74 -0.58
C LEU A 326 -6.86 -14.99 -1.43
N THR A 327 -6.83 -16.18 -0.82
CA THR A 327 -7.11 -17.44 -1.51
C THR A 327 -8.56 -17.49 -1.99
N GLN A 328 -9.51 -17.01 -1.20
CA GLN A 328 -10.91 -16.88 -1.61
C GLN A 328 -11.07 -15.93 -2.81
N TYR A 329 -10.42 -14.76 -2.76
CA TYR A 329 -10.38 -13.82 -3.88
C TYR A 329 -9.87 -14.47 -5.18
N MET A 330 -8.72 -15.17 -5.09
CA MET A 330 -8.13 -15.85 -6.24
C MET A 330 -9.03 -16.95 -6.82
N LEU A 331 -9.65 -17.76 -5.94
CA LEU A 331 -10.57 -18.83 -6.37
C LEU A 331 -11.85 -18.28 -7.01
N ALA A 332 -12.34 -17.12 -6.56
CA ALA A 332 -13.49 -16.47 -7.17
C ALA A 332 -13.18 -15.96 -8.59
N GLY A 333 -12.00 -15.33 -8.78
CA GLY A 333 -11.55 -14.86 -10.10
C GLY A 333 -11.39 -15.99 -11.12
N GLU A 334 -10.85 -17.14 -10.69
CA GLU A 334 -10.73 -18.34 -11.55
C GLU A 334 -12.09 -18.83 -12.09
N ASN A 335 -13.16 -18.73 -11.30
CA ASN A 335 -14.49 -19.13 -11.74
C ASN A 335 -15.07 -18.16 -12.79
N LEU A 336 -14.79 -16.86 -12.65
CA LEU A 336 -15.21 -15.84 -13.62
C LEU A 336 -14.50 -16.04 -14.96
N HIS A 337 -13.18 -16.27 -14.95
CA HIS A 337 -12.41 -16.53 -16.17
C HIS A 337 -12.88 -17.78 -16.92
N ARG A 338 -13.26 -18.84 -16.21
CA ARG A 338 -13.82 -20.04 -16.85
C ARG A 338 -15.17 -19.79 -17.50
N THR A 339 -16.04 -19.06 -16.83
CA THR A 339 -17.38 -18.78 -17.36
C THR A 339 -17.28 -17.97 -18.66
N ALA A 340 -16.36 -16.99 -18.71
CA ALA A 340 -16.11 -16.18 -19.89
C ALA A 340 -15.44 -16.92 -21.08
N LEU A 341 -14.80 -18.07 -20.85
CA LEU A 341 -14.21 -18.91 -21.90
C LEU A 341 -15.18 -19.95 -22.47
N VAL A 342 -16.31 -20.19 -21.79
CA VAL A 342 -17.34 -21.17 -22.18
C VAL A 342 -18.57 -20.49 -22.79
N SER A 343 -18.74 -19.18 -22.58
CA SER A 343 -19.67 -18.30 -23.29
C SER A 343 -19.05 -17.77 -24.59
#